data_AF-K8GCE2-F1
#
_entry.id   AF-K8GCE2-F1
#
_cell.length_a   1.000
_cell.length_b   1.000
_cell.length_c   1.000
_cell.angle_alpha   90.00
_cell.angle_beta   90.00
_cell.angle_gamma   90.00
#
_symmetry.space_group_name_H-M   'P 1'
#
loop_
_entity.id
_entity.type
_entity.pdbx_description
1 polymer ?
#
loop_
_entity_poly.entity_id
_entity_poly.type
_entity_poly.pdbx_seq_one_letter_code
_entity_poly.pdbx_strand_id
1 'polypeptide(L)'
;MNRIFALTSRLALIAFAMSVSSSISVHAQVADVPAVNAKGDYTTARLLGNRGYYRNTHWLVVDPSGSLNCRATPNGTVKTKLGTGWVVTASFPGKDADAVVMQQGSPWLRVIPQEPLGGLKNQTVCFVRANNRYVAPISIDFISNGGVRAVR
;
A
#
# COMPACT_ATOMS: atom_id res chain seq x y z
N MET A 1 -22.77 -89.48 -8.49
CA MET A 1 -23.41 -88.36 -9.21
C MET A 1 -22.85 -87.05 -8.65
N ASN A 2 -22.42 -86.16 -9.55
CA ASN A 2 -21.95 -84.75 -9.43
C ASN A 2 -20.69 -84.48 -8.55
N ARG A 3 -19.48 -84.20 -9.09
CA ARG A 3 -18.93 -83.03 -9.85
C ARG A 3 -18.90 -81.75 -8.96
N ILE A 4 -17.83 -80.93 -8.79
CA ILE A 4 -16.62 -80.65 -9.59
C ILE A 4 -15.81 -79.43 -8.98
N PHE A 5 -14.53 -79.24 -9.39
CA PHE A 5 -13.64 -78.02 -9.38
C PHE A 5 -13.22 -77.35 -8.04
N ALA A 6 -12.13 -76.59 -7.88
CA ALA A 6 -10.80 -76.33 -8.48
C ALA A 6 -10.16 -75.21 -7.60
N LEU A 7 -8.91 -75.31 -7.12
CA LEU A 7 -7.66 -74.70 -7.65
C LEU A 7 -7.52 -73.15 -7.49
N THR A 8 -6.28 -72.72 -7.18
CA THR A 8 -5.65 -71.36 -7.27
C THR A 8 -5.68 -70.49 -5.99
N SER A 9 -4.55 -70.15 -5.36
CA SER A 9 -3.39 -69.30 -5.72
C SER A 9 -3.70 -67.80 -5.71
N ARG A 10 -2.97 -67.00 -4.90
CA ARG A 10 -2.38 -65.70 -5.29
C ARG A 10 -1.55 -65.03 -4.18
N LEU A 11 -0.34 -64.65 -4.58
CA LEU A 11 0.55 -63.64 -3.99
C LEU A 11 -0.20 -62.33 -3.67
N ALA A 12 0.20 -61.64 -2.60
CA ALA A 12 -0.05 -60.22 -2.43
C ALA A 12 1.27 -59.48 -2.20
N LEU A 13 1.62 -58.64 -3.19
CA LEU A 13 2.72 -57.69 -3.24
C LEU A 13 2.31 -56.44 -2.42
N ILE A 14 3.12 -55.96 -1.47
CA ILE A 14 2.83 -54.70 -0.75
C ILE A 14 3.71 -53.58 -1.32
N ALA A 15 3.05 -52.49 -1.71
CA ALA A 15 3.56 -51.37 -2.49
C ALA A 15 4.38 -50.35 -1.67
N PHE A 16 5.38 -49.77 -2.32
CA PHE A 16 6.15 -48.60 -1.87
C PHE A 16 5.27 -47.34 -1.92
N ALA A 17 5.08 -46.67 -0.78
CA ALA A 17 4.42 -45.36 -0.71
C ALA A 17 5.41 -44.25 -1.08
N MET A 18 5.20 -43.59 -2.23
CA MET A 18 5.92 -42.37 -2.60
C MET A 18 5.21 -41.16 -1.97
N SER A 19 5.91 -40.47 -1.07
CA SER A 19 5.48 -39.18 -0.50
C SER A 19 5.65 -38.06 -1.52
N VAL A 20 4.55 -37.53 -2.03
CA VAL A 20 4.53 -36.37 -2.93
C VAL A 20 4.63 -35.09 -2.10
N SER A 21 5.78 -34.44 -2.14
CA SER A 21 5.98 -33.11 -1.52
C SER A 21 5.19 -32.07 -2.32
N SER A 22 4.04 -31.64 -1.81
CA SER A 22 3.28 -30.53 -2.38
C SER A 22 3.93 -29.20 -1.99
N SER A 23 4.63 -28.57 -2.93
CA SER A 23 5.11 -27.19 -2.80
C SER A 23 3.92 -26.24 -2.79
N ILE A 24 3.56 -25.71 -1.62
CA ILE A 24 2.59 -24.61 -1.52
C ILE A 24 3.25 -23.32 -2.00
N SER A 25 2.77 -22.77 -3.12
CA SER A 25 3.17 -21.45 -3.59
C SER A 25 2.53 -20.38 -2.69
N VAL A 26 3.31 -19.84 -1.75
CA VAL A 26 2.92 -18.66 -0.96
C VAL A 26 2.95 -17.44 -1.88
N HIS A 27 1.78 -16.90 -2.22
CA HIS A 27 1.67 -15.61 -2.91
C HIS A 27 1.79 -14.48 -1.87
N ALA A 28 2.87 -13.69 -1.93
CA ALA A 28 3.00 -12.48 -1.15
C ALA A 28 1.90 -11.49 -1.58
N GLN A 29 1.05 -11.07 -0.63
CA GLN A 29 0.02 -10.06 -0.87
C GLN A 29 0.71 -8.69 -0.90
N VAL A 30 0.93 -8.14 -2.08
CA VAL A 30 1.36 -6.74 -2.21
C VAL A 30 0.16 -5.87 -1.90
N ALA A 31 0.30 -4.94 -0.96
CA ALA A 31 -0.77 -3.98 -0.69
C ALA A 31 -0.99 -3.09 -1.92
N ASP A 32 -2.22 -3.03 -2.42
CA ASP A 32 -2.59 -2.16 -3.53
C ASP A 32 -2.39 -0.69 -3.12
N VAL A 33 -1.44 -0.02 -3.77
CA VAL A 33 -1.13 1.41 -3.58
C VAL A 33 -1.21 2.15 -4.92
N PRO A 34 -1.50 3.47 -4.94
CA PRO A 34 -1.60 4.21 -6.20
C PRO A 34 -0.35 4.07 -7.06
N ALA A 35 -0.54 3.73 -8.33
CA ALA A 35 0.55 3.59 -9.29
C ALA A 35 0.99 4.97 -9.81
N VAL A 36 2.29 5.10 -10.09
CA VAL A 36 2.84 6.26 -10.79
C VAL A 36 2.81 6.09 -12.30
N ASN A 37 2.77 7.20 -13.03
CA ASN A 37 3.01 7.20 -14.47
C ASN A 37 4.53 7.18 -14.81
N ALA A 38 4.87 7.25 -16.09
CA ALA A 38 6.25 7.24 -16.58
C ALA A 38 7.15 8.38 -16.06
N LYS A 39 6.57 9.46 -15.54
CA LYS A 39 7.29 10.60 -14.92
C LYS A 39 7.45 10.46 -13.41
N GLY A 40 6.97 9.35 -12.83
CA GLY A 40 6.91 9.15 -11.38
C GLY A 40 5.76 9.90 -10.71
N ASP A 41 4.83 10.46 -11.49
CA ASP A 41 3.72 11.26 -10.99
C ASP A 41 2.53 10.36 -10.60
N TYR A 42 1.94 10.61 -9.42
CA TYR A 42 0.65 10.04 -9.06
C TYR A 42 -0.46 10.92 -9.64
N THR A 43 -1.40 10.33 -10.36
CA THR A 43 -2.55 11.04 -10.94
C THR A 43 -3.82 10.93 -10.08
N THR A 44 -3.81 10.05 -9.09
CA THR A 44 -4.94 9.80 -8.19
C THR A 44 -4.44 9.29 -6.83
N ALA A 45 -5.18 9.62 -5.76
CA ALA A 45 -5.03 8.97 -4.45
C ALA A 45 -6.10 7.90 -4.23
N ARG A 46 -6.81 7.49 -5.29
CA ARG A 46 -7.84 6.46 -5.27
C ARG A 46 -7.34 5.19 -5.95
N LEU A 47 -7.84 4.07 -5.49
CA LEU A 47 -7.54 2.75 -5.99
C LEU A 47 -8.83 2.05 -6.36
N LEU A 48 -8.88 1.41 -7.51
CA LEU A 48 -9.92 0.45 -7.82
C LEU A 48 -9.46 -0.92 -7.35
N GLY A 49 -10.06 -1.43 -6.28
CA GLY A 49 -9.83 -2.80 -5.82
C GLY A 49 -11.08 -3.67 -5.99
N ASN A 50 -10.99 -4.91 -5.53
CA ASN A 50 -12.03 -5.92 -5.75
C ASN A 50 -13.39 -5.60 -5.12
N ARG A 51 -13.46 -4.72 -4.10
CA ARG A 51 -14.72 -4.27 -3.48
C ARG A 51 -15.06 -2.81 -3.80
N GLY A 52 -14.50 -2.27 -4.89
CA GLY A 52 -14.76 -0.92 -5.35
C GLY A 52 -13.60 0.04 -5.07
N TYR A 53 -13.93 1.32 -4.93
CA TYR A 53 -12.93 2.37 -4.79
C TYR A 53 -12.48 2.55 -3.35
N TYR A 54 -11.17 2.55 -3.16
CA TYR A 54 -10.50 2.84 -1.91
C TYR A 54 -9.79 4.19 -2.00
N ARG A 55 -9.75 4.90 -0.88
CA ARG A 55 -8.97 6.12 -0.73
C ARG A 55 -7.67 5.77 -0.03
N ASN A 56 -6.55 6.00 -0.68
CA ASN A 56 -5.28 5.92 0.01
C ASN A 56 -5.05 7.20 0.82
N THR A 57 -5.35 7.12 2.11
CA THR A 57 -5.32 8.28 3.00
C THR A 57 -3.93 8.57 3.57
N HIS A 58 -3.01 7.60 3.61
CA HIS A 58 -1.71 7.78 4.26
C HIS A 58 -0.55 7.76 3.26
N TRP A 59 0.38 8.68 3.46
CA TRP A 59 1.53 8.89 2.58
C TRP A 59 2.76 9.22 3.41
N LEU A 60 3.90 8.63 3.06
CA LEU A 60 5.21 8.90 3.63
C LEU A 60 5.89 10.00 2.84
N VAL A 61 6.49 10.97 3.51
CA VAL A 61 7.43 11.92 2.90
C VAL A 61 8.77 11.22 2.70
N VAL A 62 9.21 11.10 1.45
CA VAL A 62 10.44 10.39 1.04
C VAL A 62 11.42 11.30 0.29
N ASP A 63 11.29 12.61 0.46
CA ASP A 63 12.11 13.60 -0.26
C ASP A 63 13.61 13.37 -0.01
N PRO A 64 14.43 13.14 -1.07
CA PRO A 64 15.85 12.86 -0.91
C PRO A 64 16.65 14.07 -0.40
N SER A 65 16.12 15.28 -0.50
CA SER A 65 16.76 16.49 0.06
C SER A 65 16.60 16.61 1.58
N GLY A 66 15.76 15.76 2.19
CA GLY A 66 15.47 15.79 3.62
C GLY A 66 14.30 16.72 4.01
N SER A 67 13.81 17.57 3.11
CA SER A 67 12.67 18.45 3.40
C SER A 67 11.77 18.74 2.19
N LEU A 68 10.48 18.48 2.33
CA LEU A 68 9.46 18.72 1.31
C LEU A 68 8.64 19.98 1.61
N ASN A 69 8.53 20.89 0.65
CA ASN A 69 7.72 22.09 0.81
C ASN A 69 6.22 21.76 0.78
N CYS A 70 5.49 22.12 1.83
CA CYS A 70 4.02 22.10 1.84
C CYS A 70 3.47 23.51 1.62
N ARG A 71 2.67 23.70 0.58
CA ARG A 71 2.23 25.01 0.09
C ARG A 71 0.75 25.28 0.36
N ALA A 72 0.36 26.55 0.46
CA ALA A 72 -1.03 26.95 0.69
C ALA A 72 -1.96 26.54 -0.47
N THR A 73 -1.45 26.68 -1.69
CA THR A 73 -2.05 26.24 -2.94
C THR A 73 -0.97 25.58 -3.79
N PRO A 74 -1.30 24.80 -4.81
CA PRO A 74 -0.29 24.31 -5.73
C PRO A 74 0.48 25.46 -6.39
N ASN A 75 1.81 25.34 -6.45
CA ASN A 75 2.74 26.42 -6.82
C ASN A 75 2.70 27.71 -5.96
N GLY A 76 1.85 27.79 -4.93
CA GLY A 76 1.72 28.98 -4.07
C GLY A 76 2.76 29.08 -2.96
N THR A 77 2.52 29.97 -2.00
CA THR A 77 3.42 30.21 -0.86
C THR A 77 3.64 28.96 -0.02
N VAL A 78 4.89 28.73 0.42
CA VAL A 78 5.25 27.65 1.35
C VAL A 78 4.70 28.00 2.73
N LYS A 79 3.89 27.10 3.30
CA LYS A 79 3.37 27.22 4.68
C LYS A 79 4.29 26.57 5.69
N THR A 80 4.86 25.43 5.33
CA THR A 80 5.77 24.65 6.19
C THR A 80 6.66 23.74 5.34
N LYS A 81 7.69 23.18 5.97
CA LYS A 81 8.55 22.14 5.41
C LYS A 81 8.35 20.85 6.19
N LEU A 82 8.15 19.75 5.48
CA LEU A 82 7.94 18.43 6.05
C LEU A 82 9.24 17.65 5.98
N GLY A 83 9.67 17.08 7.10
CA GLY A 83 10.86 16.23 7.11
C GLY A 83 10.62 14.90 6.41
N THR A 84 11.67 14.30 5.88
CA THR A 84 11.64 12.91 5.42
C THR A 84 11.28 11.98 6.60
N GLY A 85 10.45 10.97 6.32
CA GLY A 85 9.89 10.06 7.34
C GLY A 85 8.59 10.55 7.96
N TRP A 86 8.14 11.78 7.67
CA TRP A 86 6.83 12.26 8.11
C TRP A 86 5.70 11.52 7.41
N VAL A 87 4.63 11.23 8.15
CA VAL A 87 3.38 10.73 7.56
C VAL A 87 2.44 11.89 7.36
N VAL A 88 1.83 11.96 6.18
CA VAL A 88 0.80 12.95 5.86
C VAL A 88 -0.50 12.26 5.51
N THR A 89 -1.61 12.90 5.86
CA THR A 89 -2.94 12.38 5.59
C THR A 89 -3.52 13.10 4.38
N ALA A 90 -3.81 12.36 3.31
CA ALA A 90 -4.48 12.89 2.13
C ALA A 90 -5.89 13.38 2.49
N SER A 91 -6.20 14.62 2.09
CA SER A 91 -7.45 15.28 2.45
C SER A 91 -8.34 15.43 1.21
N PHE A 92 -9.38 14.60 1.15
CA PHE A 92 -10.35 14.56 0.07
C PHE A 92 -11.47 15.59 0.30
N PRO A 93 -11.71 16.56 -0.61
CA PRO A 93 -12.65 17.65 -0.37
C PRO A 93 -14.14 17.28 -0.52
N GLY A 94 -14.45 16.03 -0.88
CA GLY A 94 -15.82 15.53 -1.00
C GLY A 94 -15.84 14.02 -1.28
N LYS A 95 -17.02 13.39 -1.32
CA LYS A 95 -17.18 11.93 -1.50
C LYS A 95 -16.65 11.41 -2.85
N ASP A 96 -16.76 12.22 -3.91
CA ASP A 96 -16.35 11.84 -5.27
C ASP A 96 -15.08 12.55 -5.74
N ALA A 97 -14.56 13.49 -4.93
CA ALA A 97 -13.34 14.22 -5.25
C ALA A 97 -12.07 13.40 -4.94
N ASP A 98 -11.00 13.66 -5.69
CA ASP A 98 -9.65 13.15 -5.42
C ASP A 98 -8.89 14.09 -4.47
N ALA A 99 -7.87 13.56 -3.80
CA ALA A 99 -6.90 14.36 -3.06
C ALA A 99 -5.74 14.82 -3.96
N VAL A 100 -5.51 14.15 -5.09
CA VAL A 100 -4.59 14.64 -6.13
C VAL A 100 -5.30 15.64 -7.03
N VAL A 101 -4.72 16.83 -7.17
CA VAL A 101 -5.21 17.89 -8.06
C VAL A 101 -4.16 18.23 -9.11
N MET A 102 -4.61 18.43 -10.35
CA MET A 102 -3.73 18.89 -11.43
C MET A 102 -3.72 20.41 -11.47
N GLN A 103 -2.54 21.01 -11.42
CA GLN A 103 -2.38 22.45 -11.65
C GLN A 103 -1.19 22.69 -12.59
N GLN A 104 -1.45 23.38 -13.70
CA GLN A 104 -0.46 23.70 -14.73
C GLN A 104 0.32 22.46 -15.21
N GLY A 105 -0.39 21.35 -15.44
CA GLY A 105 0.20 20.10 -15.94
C GLY A 105 1.02 19.31 -14.91
N SER A 106 1.07 19.74 -13.65
CA SER A 106 1.73 18.99 -12.56
C SER A 106 0.72 18.51 -11.51
N PRO A 107 0.88 17.31 -10.95
CA PRO A 107 0.01 16.81 -9.91
C PRO A 107 0.45 17.26 -8.51
N TRP A 108 -0.53 17.53 -7.67
CA TRP A 108 -0.34 17.98 -6.31
C TRP A 108 -1.23 17.21 -5.36
N LEU A 109 -0.66 16.70 -4.28
CA LEU A 109 -1.39 15.98 -3.26
C LEU A 109 -1.83 16.97 -2.18
N ARG A 110 -3.13 17.05 -1.95
CA ARG A 110 -3.77 17.81 -0.87
C ARG A 110 -3.65 17.01 0.42
N VAL A 111 -2.96 17.55 1.42
CA VAL A 111 -2.61 16.82 2.65
C VAL A 111 -2.85 17.64 3.92
N ILE A 112 -3.06 16.94 5.02
CA ILE A 112 -2.94 17.45 6.38
C ILE A 112 -1.65 16.83 6.95
N PRO A 113 -0.61 17.64 7.23
CA PRO A 113 0.67 17.10 7.69
C PRO A 113 0.56 16.65 9.15
N GLN A 114 1.02 15.45 9.45
CA GLN A 114 1.09 14.94 10.81
C GLN A 114 2.57 14.82 11.23
N GLU A 115 2.96 15.53 12.28
CA GLU A 115 4.31 15.40 12.81
C GLU A 115 4.44 14.08 13.59
N PRO A 116 5.51 13.29 13.38
CA PRO A 116 5.72 12.02 14.08
C PRO A 116 5.76 12.13 15.60
N LEU A 117 6.18 13.28 16.14
CA LEU A 117 6.39 13.52 17.57
C LEU A 117 5.37 14.48 18.20
N GLY A 118 4.31 14.88 17.46
CA GLY A 118 3.16 15.58 18.03
C GLY A 118 3.32 17.09 18.33
N GLY A 119 4.22 17.81 17.66
CA GLY A 119 4.48 19.24 17.90
C GLY A 119 3.69 20.24 17.04
N LEU A 120 3.23 19.84 15.85
CA LEU A 120 2.44 20.73 14.97
C LEU A 120 1.04 20.99 15.52
N LYS A 121 0.89 22.10 16.23
CA LYS A 121 -0.41 22.68 16.57
C LYS A 121 -1.00 23.37 15.34
N ASN A 122 -2.29 23.15 15.06
CA ASN A 122 -3.04 23.70 13.91
C ASN A 122 -2.60 23.16 12.54
N GLN A 123 -2.63 21.84 12.39
CA GLN A 123 -2.42 21.16 11.10
C GLN A 123 -3.53 21.56 10.13
N THR A 124 -3.22 22.53 9.28
CA THR A 124 -4.11 22.99 8.22
C THR A 124 -3.72 22.33 6.91
N VAL A 125 -4.69 22.19 6.01
CA VAL A 125 -4.45 21.63 4.69
C VAL A 125 -3.36 22.42 3.96
N CYS A 126 -2.50 21.69 3.27
CA CYS A 126 -1.51 22.22 2.33
C CYS A 126 -1.30 21.24 1.17
N PHE A 127 -0.46 21.61 0.21
CA PHE A 127 -0.22 20.87 -1.03
C PHE A 127 1.26 20.54 -1.19
N VAL A 128 1.54 19.27 -1.51
CA VAL A 128 2.88 18.78 -1.85
C VAL A 128 2.89 18.23 -3.28
N ARG A 129 4.07 18.06 -3.90
CA ARG A 129 4.16 17.44 -5.23
C ARG A 129 3.77 15.97 -5.13
N ALA A 130 2.83 15.54 -5.97
CA ALA A 130 2.39 14.15 -6.02
C ALA A 130 3.29 13.34 -6.97
N ASN A 131 4.52 13.08 -6.54
CA ASN A 131 5.52 12.34 -7.31
C ASN A 131 6.31 11.41 -6.38
N ASN A 132 6.70 10.24 -6.86
CA ASN A 132 7.38 9.20 -6.07
C ASN A 132 8.76 9.62 -5.55
N ARG A 133 9.34 10.68 -6.09
CA ARG A 133 10.56 11.29 -5.52
C ARG A 133 10.30 11.99 -4.17
N TYR A 134 9.06 12.41 -3.90
CA TYR A 134 8.74 13.24 -2.73
C TYR A 134 7.82 12.54 -1.74
N VAL A 135 6.88 11.74 -2.23
CA VAL A 135 5.91 11.03 -1.41
C VAL A 135 5.71 9.59 -1.87
N ALA A 136 5.46 8.69 -0.93
CA ALA A 136 5.13 7.29 -1.18
C ALA A 136 3.82 6.93 -0.49
N PRO A 137 2.86 6.27 -1.16
CA PRO A 137 1.64 5.81 -0.52
C PRO A 137 1.94 4.71 0.50
N ILE A 138 1.25 4.73 1.65
CA ILE A 138 1.36 3.69 2.68
C ILE A 138 -0.01 3.05 2.87
N SER A 139 -0.06 1.72 2.85
CA SER A 139 -1.29 1.00 3.21
C SER A 139 -1.63 1.17 4.68
N ILE A 140 -2.93 1.31 4.98
CA ILE A 140 -3.49 1.33 6.35
C ILE A 140 -3.10 0.07 7.13
N ASP A 141 -2.92 -1.07 6.47
CA ASP A 141 -2.55 -2.34 7.13
C ASP A 141 -1.16 -2.27 7.80
N PHE A 142 -0.27 -1.39 7.31
CA PHE A 142 1.01 -1.13 7.97
C PHE A 142 0.83 -0.37 9.29
N ILE A 143 -0.23 0.44 9.42
CA ILE A 143 -0.47 1.26 10.61
C ILE A 143 -1.22 0.44 11.68
N SER A 144 -2.14 -0.46 11.29
CA SER A 144 -2.94 -1.26 12.22
C SER A 144 -2.17 -2.44 12.86
N ASN A 145 -1.16 -3.00 12.18
CA ASN A 145 -0.28 -4.04 12.71
C ASN A 145 1.07 -3.51 13.24
N GLY A 146 1.30 -2.20 13.13
CA GLY A 146 2.50 -1.50 13.59
C GLY A 146 2.46 -1.17 15.08
N GLY A 147 2.34 -2.20 15.92
CA GLY A 147 2.80 -2.09 17.30
C GLY A 147 4.27 -1.72 17.29
N VAL A 148 4.59 -0.45 17.54
CA VAL A 148 5.90 -0.08 18.06
C VAL A 148 6.01 -0.70 19.44
N ARG A 149 6.38 -1.98 19.48
CA ARG A 149 6.87 -2.60 20.71
C ARG A 149 8.24 -1.97 20.92
N ALA A 150 8.27 -0.92 21.74
CA ALA A 150 9.49 -0.39 22.28
C ALA A 150 10.28 -1.57 22.86
N VAL A 151 11.42 -1.89 22.26
CA VAL A 151 12.41 -2.75 22.88
C VAL A 151 12.97 -1.91 24.03
N ARG A 152 12.43 -2.14 25.22
CA ARG A 152 13.12 -1.83 26.48
C ARG A 152 13.97 -3.03 26.85
#